data_AF-A0A9Q1BNQ0-F1
#
_entry.id   AF-A0A9Q1BNQ0-F1
#
_cell.length_a   1.000
_cell.length_b   1.000
_cell.length_c   1.000
_cell.angle_alpha   90.00
_cell.angle_beta   90.00
_cell.angle_gamma   90.00
#
_symmetry.space_group_name_H-M   'P 1'
#
loop_
_entity.id
_entity.type
_entity.pdbx_description
1 polymer ?
#
loop_
_entity_poly.entity_id
_entity_poly.type
_entity_poly.pdbx_seq_one_letter_code
_entity_poly.pdbx_strand_id
1 'polypeptide(L)'
;MVVSLEKEMAANRAKSVTHSLSRKLNPWAVKLKKAPVPDKITFNPKNRPGFYEQGVASRLPEAYFKYNRPFAKPPPLHWIDPGRDYVKDPETGERVQTERMEIPVEYPEESQFGLWGGEGFIYGMKIARKNKRFSPRVPKVWKPHVKTYTLYSEILDKKFELGVTVRVMDLIDEAYGFDFYILKTPAEELNSLAGMILKRFMLLKLAQPETIYPDDLEKRAKILKKYRHYIIPYEEAEWVGLTPGEAVQKQRAIEAAANPDIPLQDTYTKELLSRLREEQEGVFQMKHEEPESKTLLSRLFRRKSEEDEGTPV
;
A
#
# COMPACT_ATOMS: atom_id res chain seq x y z
N MET A 1 -61.04 18.83 -2.78
CA MET A 1 -59.57 18.97 -2.83
C MET A 1 -59.00 19.98 -1.82
N VAL A 2 -59.72 21.01 -1.38
CA VAL A 2 -59.20 22.00 -0.41
C VAL A 2 -59.06 21.44 1.02
N VAL A 3 -59.93 20.51 1.44
CA VAL A 3 -59.93 19.95 2.81
C VAL A 3 -58.77 18.98 3.10
N SER A 4 -58.13 18.40 2.07
CA SER A 4 -56.97 17.50 2.26
C SER A 4 -55.64 18.26 2.45
N LEU A 5 -55.47 19.41 1.80
CA LEU A 5 -54.25 20.22 1.90
C LEU A 5 -54.11 20.89 3.27
N GLU A 6 -55.21 21.29 3.92
CA GLU A 6 -55.15 21.87 5.26
C GLU A 6 -54.78 20.84 6.34
N LYS A 7 -55.19 19.58 6.18
CA LYS A 7 -54.79 18.50 7.10
C LYS A 7 -53.32 18.09 6.94
N GLU A 8 -52.77 18.10 5.73
CA GLU A 8 -51.33 17.89 5.50
C GLU A 8 -50.46 19.06 5.98
N MET A 9 -50.92 20.32 5.79
CA MET A 9 -50.21 21.49 6.31
C MET A 9 -50.25 21.59 7.83
N ALA A 10 -51.32 21.11 8.48
CA ALA A 10 -51.42 21.01 9.93
C ALA A 10 -50.50 19.90 10.50
N ALA A 11 -50.38 18.77 9.82
CA ALA A 11 -49.47 17.68 10.20
C ALA A 11 -47.98 18.08 10.12
N ASN A 12 -47.60 18.91 9.14
CA ASN A 12 -46.23 19.38 8.98
C ASN A 12 -45.83 20.60 9.83
N ARG A 13 -46.78 21.22 10.57
CA ARG A 13 -46.51 22.39 11.43
C ARG A 13 -46.40 22.09 12.92
N ALA A 14 -46.74 20.89 13.38
CA ALA A 14 -46.57 20.50 14.76
C ALA A 14 -45.18 19.88 15.00
N LYS A 15 -44.10 20.68 14.95
CA LYS A 15 -42.91 20.32 15.73
C LYS A 15 -43.37 20.32 17.17
N SER A 16 -43.54 19.14 17.76
CA SER A 16 -44.15 19.01 19.08
C SER A 16 -43.46 19.95 20.05
N VAL A 17 -44.26 20.62 20.90
CA VAL A 17 -43.74 21.50 21.95
C VAL A 17 -42.69 20.75 22.78
N THR A 18 -42.87 19.45 22.97
CA THR A 18 -41.93 18.51 23.60
C THR A 18 -40.59 18.40 22.87
N HIS A 19 -40.56 18.36 21.53
CA HIS A 19 -39.32 18.35 20.74
C HIS A 19 -38.58 19.69 20.82
N SER A 20 -39.31 20.81 20.87
CA SER A 20 -38.72 22.15 21.03
C SER A 20 -38.17 22.41 22.44
N LEU A 21 -38.83 21.89 23.49
CA LEU A 21 -38.38 21.96 24.88
C LEU A 21 -37.17 21.04 25.11
N SER A 22 -37.19 19.82 24.57
CA SER A 22 -36.06 18.87 24.58
C SER A 22 -34.78 19.48 24.01
N ARG A 23 -34.86 20.14 22.86
CA ARG A 23 -33.72 20.85 22.25
C ARG A 23 -33.24 22.06 23.04
N LYS A 24 -34.13 22.72 23.81
CA LYS A 24 -33.78 23.88 24.66
C LYS A 24 -33.15 23.46 25.98
N LEU A 25 -33.57 22.32 26.54
CA LEU A 25 -33.09 21.79 27.82
C LEU A 25 -31.87 20.87 27.68
N ASN A 26 -31.59 20.32 26.50
CA ASN A 26 -30.40 19.49 26.28
C ASN A 26 -29.11 20.36 26.33
N PRO A 27 -28.26 20.24 27.37
CA PRO A 27 -27.06 21.05 27.51
C PRO A 27 -26.07 20.82 26.37
N TRP A 28 -26.09 19.62 25.79
CA TRP A 28 -25.27 19.24 24.65
C TRP A 28 -25.73 19.92 23.36
N ALA A 29 -27.03 20.14 23.18
CA ALA A 29 -27.56 20.86 22.01
C ALA A 29 -27.19 22.34 22.02
N VAL A 30 -27.10 22.97 23.20
CA VAL A 30 -26.61 24.35 23.34
C VAL A 30 -25.10 24.42 23.05
N LYS A 31 -24.32 23.45 23.54
CA LYS A 31 -22.88 23.33 23.23
C LYS A 31 -22.65 23.10 21.73
N LEU A 32 -23.44 22.27 21.07
CA LEU A 32 -23.36 22.00 19.62
C LEU A 32 -23.72 23.21 18.76
N LYS A 33 -24.63 24.09 19.21
CA LYS A 33 -24.92 25.36 18.50
C LYS A 33 -23.80 26.40 18.64
N LYS A 34 -23.05 26.35 19.75
CA LYS A 34 -21.88 27.20 20.00
C LYS A 34 -20.58 26.61 19.46
N ALA A 35 -20.57 25.32 19.12
CA ALA A 35 -19.43 24.69 18.48
C ALA A 35 -19.21 25.38 17.12
N PRO A 36 -17.95 25.70 16.76
CA PRO A 36 -17.66 26.17 15.42
C PRO A 36 -18.23 25.14 14.44
N VAL A 37 -18.92 25.63 13.40
CA VAL A 37 -19.32 24.78 12.29
C VAL A 37 -18.05 24.11 11.79
N PRO A 38 -17.94 22.77 11.76
CA PRO A 38 -16.73 22.13 11.27
C PRO A 38 -16.48 22.66 9.87
N ASP A 39 -15.25 23.07 9.59
CA ASP A 39 -14.88 23.56 8.26
C ASP A 39 -15.39 22.54 7.26
N LYS A 40 -16.18 23.01 6.27
CA LYS A 40 -16.59 22.13 5.17
C LYS A 40 -15.29 21.57 4.60
N ILE A 41 -15.15 20.24 4.63
CA ILE A 41 -14.02 19.55 4.00
C ILE A 41 -14.14 19.85 2.50
N THR A 42 -13.50 20.92 2.06
CA THR A 42 -13.46 21.33 0.67
C THR A 42 -12.34 20.53 0.04
N PHE A 43 -12.68 19.39 -0.58
CA PHE A 43 -11.73 18.63 -1.36
C PHE A 43 -11.35 19.44 -2.60
N ASN A 44 -10.25 20.19 -2.52
CA ASN A 44 -9.66 20.81 -3.70
C ASN A 44 -9.16 19.69 -4.64
N PRO A 45 -9.76 19.48 -5.83
CA PRO A 45 -9.40 18.38 -6.70
C PRO A 45 -7.96 18.47 -7.22
N LYS A 46 -7.35 19.67 -7.24
CA LYS A 46 -5.99 19.89 -7.72
C LYS A 46 -4.90 19.51 -6.71
N ASN A 47 -5.22 19.50 -5.42
CA ASN A 47 -4.28 19.18 -4.34
C ASN A 47 -4.62 17.83 -3.69
N ARG A 48 -5.23 16.90 -4.45
CA ARG A 48 -5.49 15.57 -3.91
C ARG A 48 -4.15 14.83 -3.80
N PRO A 49 -3.80 14.36 -2.60
CA PRO A 49 -2.61 13.54 -2.42
C PRO A 49 -2.75 12.26 -3.27
N GLY A 50 -1.63 11.78 -3.80
CA GLY A 50 -1.56 10.52 -4.51
C GLY A 50 -2.01 9.35 -3.64
N PHE A 51 -2.44 8.24 -4.26
CA PHE A 51 -2.93 7.06 -3.53
C PHE A 51 -1.94 6.56 -2.47
N TYR A 52 -0.63 6.57 -2.78
CA TYR A 52 0.43 6.10 -1.87
C TYR A 52 0.97 7.17 -0.91
N GLU A 53 0.49 8.42 -0.98
CA GLU A 53 1.02 9.52 -0.16
C GLU A 53 0.35 9.59 1.23
N GLN A 54 -0.86 9.06 1.36
CA GLN A 54 -1.64 9.16 2.61
C GLN A 54 -2.34 7.84 2.98
N GLY A 55 -2.78 7.77 4.24
CA GLY A 55 -3.58 6.66 4.75
C GLY A 55 -2.76 5.40 5.01
N VAL A 56 -3.36 4.23 4.75
CA VAL A 56 -2.70 2.93 4.93
C VAL A 56 -1.66 2.68 3.83
N ALA A 57 -1.91 3.18 2.63
CA ALA A 57 -1.05 2.94 1.47
C ALA A 57 0.35 3.56 1.63
N SER A 58 0.49 4.65 2.40
CA SER A 58 1.79 5.24 2.71
C SER A 58 2.61 4.44 3.73
N ARG A 59 1.98 3.52 4.47
CA ARG A 59 2.63 2.61 5.44
C ARG A 59 2.93 1.24 4.85
N LEU A 60 2.74 1.05 3.54
CA LEU A 60 3.09 -0.21 2.88
C LEU A 60 4.59 -0.47 2.97
N PRO A 61 5.02 -1.73 3.12
CA PRO A 61 6.45 -2.06 3.20
C PRO A 61 7.22 -1.70 1.93
N GLU A 62 8.50 -1.37 2.07
CA GLU A 62 9.39 -1.07 0.94
C GLU A 62 9.48 -2.23 -0.07
N ALA A 63 9.41 -3.47 0.43
CA ALA A 63 9.38 -4.68 -0.39
C ALA A 63 8.27 -4.64 -1.46
N TYR A 64 7.09 -4.10 -1.13
CA TYR A 64 6.00 -3.95 -2.09
C TYR A 64 6.40 -3.06 -3.28
N PHE A 65 6.99 -1.90 -2.99
CA PHE A 65 7.39 -0.93 -4.02
C PHE A 65 8.55 -1.43 -4.88
N LYS A 66 9.50 -2.16 -4.29
CA LYS A 66 10.67 -2.73 -4.96
C LYS A 66 10.29 -3.65 -6.14
N TYR A 67 9.31 -4.52 -5.95
CA TYR A 67 8.95 -5.54 -6.94
C TYR A 67 7.77 -5.15 -7.83
N ASN A 68 6.78 -4.42 -7.30
CA ASN A 68 5.59 -4.05 -8.08
C ASN A 68 5.79 -2.78 -8.91
N ARG A 69 6.76 -1.93 -8.54
CA ARG A 69 7.18 -0.73 -9.30
C ARG A 69 6.00 0.04 -9.92
N PRO A 70 5.03 0.51 -9.12
CA PRO A 70 3.77 1.08 -9.64
C PRO A 70 3.98 2.34 -10.51
N PHE A 71 5.16 2.97 -10.45
CA PHE A 71 5.50 4.17 -11.21
C PHE A 71 6.41 3.90 -12.42
N ALA A 72 6.88 2.66 -12.61
CA ALA A 72 7.75 2.33 -13.72
C ALA A 72 6.97 2.30 -15.04
N LYS A 73 7.60 2.81 -16.09
CA LYS A 73 7.03 2.80 -17.44
C LYS A 73 7.38 1.48 -18.14
N PRO A 74 6.43 0.87 -18.87
CA PRO A 74 6.71 -0.33 -19.64
C PRO A 74 7.70 -0.04 -20.77
N PRO A 75 8.41 -1.08 -21.27
CA PRO A 75 9.26 -0.93 -22.43
C PRO A 75 8.45 -0.59 -23.70
N PRO A 76 9.05 0.13 -24.67
CA PRO A 76 8.37 0.46 -25.92
C PRO A 76 8.10 -0.81 -26.73
N LEU A 77 6.83 -1.01 -27.10
CA LEU A 77 6.40 -2.23 -27.81
C LEU A 77 5.82 -1.94 -29.21
N HIS A 78 4.76 -1.14 -29.27
CA HIS A 78 4.07 -0.85 -30.53
C HIS A 78 4.64 0.35 -31.30
N TRP A 79 5.68 0.97 -30.76
CA TRP A 79 6.39 2.08 -31.36
C TRP A 79 7.89 1.85 -31.17
N ILE A 80 8.68 2.44 -32.05
CA ILE A 80 10.14 2.31 -32.01
C ILE A 80 10.68 3.54 -31.31
N ASP A 81 11.35 3.35 -30.17
CA ASP A 81 12.09 4.44 -29.54
C ASP A 81 13.34 4.73 -30.38
N PRO A 82 13.48 5.95 -30.94
CA PRO A 82 14.68 6.33 -31.68
C PRO A 82 15.95 6.31 -30.82
N GLY A 83 15.83 6.32 -29.48
CA GLY A 83 16.94 6.16 -28.55
C GLY A 83 17.89 7.36 -28.48
N ARG A 84 17.57 8.45 -29.18
CA ARG A 84 18.35 9.70 -29.24
C ARG A 84 17.42 10.85 -28.87
N ASP A 85 17.94 11.83 -28.14
CA ASP A 85 17.14 13.00 -27.77
C ASP A 85 17.06 14.04 -28.88
N TYR A 86 18.01 14.01 -29.82
CA TYR A 86 18.05 14.92 -30.95
C TYR A 86 18.31 14.14 -32.24
N VAL A 87 17.56 14.48 -33.28
CA VAL A 87 17.75 13.99 -34.64
C VAL A 87 18.01 15.21 -35.54
N LYS A 88 18.86 15.03 -36.55
CA LYS A 88 19.02 16.06 -37.57
C LYS A 88 17.89 15.93 -38.57
N ASP A 89 17.19 17.04 -38.82
CA ASP A 89 16.15 17.08 -39.82
C ASP A 89 16.73 16.75 -41.20
N PRO A 90 16.10 15.84 -41.96
CA PRO A 90 16.62 15.44 -43.27
C PRO A 90 16.55 16.56 -44.31
N GLU A 91 15.64 17.52 -44.15
CA GLU A 91 15.43 18.62 -45.10
C GLU A 91 16.22 19.88 -44.74
N THR A 92 16.22 20.27 -43.46
CA THR A 92 16.86 21.53 -42.99
C THR A 92 18.26 21.31 -42.43
N GLY A 93 18.61 20.09 -42.02
CA GLY A 93 19.87 19.78 -41.34
C GLY A 93 19.96 20.30 -39.91
N GLU A 94 18.92 20.97 -39.41
CA GLU A 94 18.85 21.51 -38.05
C GLU A 94 18.69 20.38 -37.03
N ARG A 95 19.11 20.65 -35.79
CA ARG A 95 18.99 19.69 -34.68
C ARG A 95 17.61 19.86 -34.03
N VAL A 96 16.72 18.92 -34.28
CA VAL A 96 15.38 18.91 -33.69
C VAL A 96 15.31 17.93 -32.52
N GLN A 97 14.61 18.32 -31.47
CA GLN A 97 14.35 17.46 -30.33
C GLN A 97 13.41 16.33 -30.76
N THR A 98 13.76 15.11 -30.36
CA THR A 98 13.04 13.92 -30.76
C THR A 98 11.81 13.74 -29.88
N GLU A 99 10.63 13.73 -30.49
CA GLU A 99 9.37 13.49 -29.79
C GLU A 99 9.22 11.99 -29.48
N ARG A 100 9.24 11.62 -28.20
CA ARG A 100 8.93 10.26 -27.74
C ARG A 100 7.47 10.20 -27.29
N MET A 101 6.60 9.92 -28.24
CA MET A 101 5.17 9.74 -27.97
C MET A 101 4.81 8.26 -27.97
N GLU A 102 4.45 7.76 -26.80
CA GLU A 102 3.95 6.41 -26.62
C GLU A 102 2.58 6.26 -27.28
N ILE A 103 2.34 5.12 -27.93
CA ILE A 103 1.02 4.79 -28.47
C ILE A 103 0.15 4.29 -27.31
N PRO A 104 -1.01 4.92 -27.03
CA PRO A 104 -1.92 4.42 -26.01
C PRO A 104 -2.43 3.02 -26.35
N VAL A 105 -2.28 2.12 -25.39
CA VAL A 105 -2.76 0.74 -25.46
C VAL A 105 -3.88 0.56 -24.44
N GLU A 106 -5.00 0.01 -24.88
CA GLU A 106 -6.07 -0.40 -23.98
C GLU A 106 -5.95 -1.89 -23.66
N TYR A 107 -5.93 -2.21 -22.38
CA TYR A 107 -5.87 -3.58 -21.90
C TYR A 107 -7.27 -4.02 -21.46
N PRO A 108 -7.90 -4.98 -22.16
CA PRO A 108 -9.20 -5.48 -21.77
C PRO A 108 -9.05 -6.45 -20.58
N GLU A 109 -10.14 -6.78 -19.89
CA GLU A 109 -10.07 -7.61 -18.67
C GLU A 109 -9.47 -8.99 -18.93
N GLU A 110 -9.66 -9.57 -20.12
CA GLU A 110 -9.10 -10.87 -20.50
C GLU A 110 -7.56 -10.87 -20.51
N SER A 111 -6.93 -9.72 -20.71
CA SER A 111 -5.47 -9.58 -20.64
C SER A 111 -4.91 -9.85 -19.26
N GLN A 112 -5.70 -9.58 -18.21
CA GLN A 112 -5.27 -9.76 -16.81
C GLN A 112 -5.29 -11.23 -16.38
N PHE A 113 -6.10 -12.06 -17.05
CA PHE A 113 -6.18 -13.50 -16.80
C PHE A 113 -5.20 -14.33 -17.65
N GLY A 114 -4.68 -13.74 -18.74
CA GLY A 114 -3.71 -14.36 -19.65
C GLY A 114 -2.31 -13.75 -19.54
N LEU A 115 -1.42 -14.13 -20.45
CA LEU A 115 -0.08 -13.55 -20.57
C LEU A 115 0.08 -12.93 -21.95
N TRP A 116 -0.03 -11.61 -22.03
CA TRP A 116 0.01 -10.89 -23.31
C TRP A 116 1.35 -10.19 -23.57
N GLY A 117 2.21 -10.07 -22.55
CA GLY A 117 3.58 -9.53 -22.70
C GLY A 117 3.59 -8.04 -23.09
N GLY A 118 2.68 -7.26 -22.52
CA GLY A 118 2.51 -5.84 -22.80
C GLY A 118 1.69 -5.52 -24.06
N GLU A 119 1.27 -6.53 -24.84
CA GLU A 119 0.35 -6.28 -25.96
C GLU A 119 -1.07 -5.96 -25.48
N GLY A 120 -1.80 -5.19 -26.28
CA GLY A 120 -3.20 -4.88 -26.03
C GLY A 120 -3.90 -4.34 -27.26
N PHE A 121 -5.07 -3.73 -27.07
CA PHE A 121 -5.84 -3.15 -28.17
C PHE A 121 -5.33 -1.76 -28.50
N ILE A 122 -5.07 -1.54 -29.79
CA ILE A 122 -4.69 -0.23 -30.30
C ILE A 122 -5.83 0.28 -31.15
N TYR A 123 -6.33 1.46 -30.78
CA TYR A 123 -7.35 2.17 -31.54
C TYR A 123 -6.69 3.27 -32.35
N GLY A 124 -6.99 3.33 -33.63
CA GLY A 124 -6.51 4.42 -34.47
C GLY A 124 -7.22 4.48 -35.81
N MET A 125 -6.59 5.21 -36.74
CA MET A 125 -7.12 5.42 -38.07
C MET A 125 -6.14 4.86 -39.10
N LYS A 126 -6.68 4.21 -40.13
CA LYS A 126 -5.92 3.81 -41.32
C LYS A 126 -6.45 4.55 -42.55
N ILE A 127 -5.57 4.80 -43.51
CA ILE A 127 -5.98 5.32 -44.82
C ILE A 127 -6.58 4.16 -45.62
N ALA A 128 -7.78 4.33 -46.19
CA ALA A 128 -8.51 3.24 -46.85
C ALA A 128 -7.76 2.61 -48.03
N ARG A 129 -7.01 3.41 -48.79
CA ARG A 129 -6.20 2.94 -49.93
C ARG A 129 -4.74 3.35 -49.72
N LYS A 130 -3.84 2.37 -49.81
CA LYS A 130 -2.41 2.46 -49.42
C LYS A 130 -1.63 3.59 -50.12
N ASN A 131 -2.09 4.08 -51.29
CA ASN A 131 -1.33 5.02 -52.14
C ASN A 131 -2.11 6.28 -52.57
N LYS A 132 -3.10 6.75 -51.81
CA LYS A 132 -3.84 7.98 -52.16
C LYS A 132 -3.91 8.94 -50.98
N ARG A 133 -3.16 10.04 -51.09
CA ARG A 133 -3.10 11.16 -50.12
C ARG A 133 -4.48 11.71 -49.73
N PHE A 134 -5.47 11.59 -50.62
CA PHE A 134 -6.84 12.05 -50.44
C PHE A 134 -7.87 10.93 -50.13
N SER A 135 -7.42 9.72 -49.79
CA SER A 135 -8.37 8.67 -49.39
C SER A 135 -8.91 8.90 -47.98
N PRO A 136 -10.18 8.54 -47.71
CA PRO A 136 -10.76 8.72 -46.39
C PRO A 136 -10.00 7.90 -45.33
N ARG A 137 -9.95 8.45 -44.13
CA ARG A 137 -9.47 7.76 -42.93
C ARG A 137 -10.59 6.88 -42.39
N VAL A 138 -10.26 5.63 -42.08
CA VAL A 138 -11.20 4.62 -41.58
C VAL A 138 -10.71 4.18 -40.21
N PRO A 139 -11.58 4.10 -39.19
CA PRO A 139 -11.19 3.59 -37.88
C PRO A 139 -10.73 2.14 -38.00
N LYS A 140 -9.63 1.79 -37.33
CA LYS A 140 -9.09 0.45 -37.26
C LYS A 140 -8.70 0.14 -35.83
N VAL A 141 -9.13 -1.02 -35.39
CA VAL A 141 -8.64 -1.65 -34.16
C VAL A 141 -7.63 -2.71 -34.55
N TRP A 142 -6.45 -2.64 -33.97
CA TRP A 142 -5.44 -3.70 -34.02
C TRP A 142 -5.54 -4.50 -32.73
N LYS A 143 -5.77 -5.80 -32.88
CA LYS A 143 -5.90 -6.74 -31.77
C LYS A 143 -4.72 -7.71 -31.79
N PRO A 144 -4.18 -8.11 -30.63
CA PRO A 144 -3.13 -9.10 -30.55
C PRO A 144 -3.68 -10.48 -30.91
N HIS A 145 -2.79 -11.38 -31.33
CA HIS A 145 -3.14 -12.75 -31.67
C HIS A 145 -2.98 -13.64 -30.44
N VAL A 146 -4.06 -13.79 -29.68
CA VAL A 146 -4.09 -14.58 -28.44
C VAL A 146 -4.57 -16.01 -28.75
N LYS A 147 -3.83 -17.00 -28.25
CA LYS A 147 -4.18 -18.42 -28.33
C LYS A 147 -4.02 -19.08 -26.97
N THR A 148 -4.80 -20.10 -26.69
CA THR A 148 -4.65 -20.89 -25.47
C THR A 148 -3.51 -21.90 -25.64
N TYR A 149 -2.56 -21.89 -24.71
CA TYR A 149 -1.45 -22.84 -24.65
C TYR A 149 -1.35 -23.46 -23.26
N THR A 150 -0.88 -24.70 -23.22
CA THR A 150 -0.59 -25.42 -21.97
C THR A 150 0.88 -25.26 -21.62
N LEU A 151 1.18 -24.45 -20.59
CA LEU A 151 2.53 -24.19 -20.09
C LEU A 151 2.78 -24.97 -18.80
N TYR A 152 3.96 -25.58 -18.67
CA TYR A 152 4.34 -26.31 -17.46
C TYR A 152 5.33 -25.48 -16.63
N SER A 153 5.08 -25.41 -15.32
CA SER A 153 5.98 -24.82 -14.33
C SER A 153 6.73 -25.92 -13.58
N GLU A 154 8.05 -25.84 -13.56
CA GLU A 154 8.91 -26.76 -12.83
C GLU A 154 8.87 -26.47 -11.32
N ILE A 155 8.81 -25.19 -10.92
CA ILE A 155 8.78 -24.76 -9.51
C ILE A 155 7.46 -25.18 -8.86
N LEU A 156 6.35 -25.02 -9.57
CA LEU A 156 5.01 -25.34 -9.05
C LEU A 156 4.57 -26.78 -9.32
N ASP A 157 5.30 -27.51 -10.17
CA ASP A 157 4.97 -28.85 -10.67
C ASP A 157 3.56 -28.97 -11.25
N LYS A 158 3.14 -27.96 -12.02
CA LYS A 158 1.77 -27.88 -12.56
C LYS A 158 1.74 -27.38 -13.99
N LYS A 159 0.74 -27.86 -14.73
CA LYS A 159 0.39 -27.37 -16.07
C LYS A 159 -0.69 -26.30 -15.93
N PHE A 160 -0.56 -25.23 -16.69
CA PHE A 160 -1.50 -24.11 -16.75
C PHE A 160 -1.97 -23.92 -18.17
N GLU A 161 -3.28 -23.76 -18.36
CA GLU A 161 -3.86 -23.39 -19.65
C GLU A 161 -4.12 -21.89 -19.64
N LEU A 162 -3.30 -21.13 -20.37
CA LEU A 162 -3.33 -19.68 -20.36
C LEU A 162 -3.54 -19.14 -21.77
N GLY A 163 -4.22 -18.00 -21.89
CA GLY A 163 -4.28 -17.22 -23.13
C GLY A 163 -2.97 -16.46 -23.31
N VAL A 164 -2.18 -16.87 -24.30
CA VAL A 164 -0.81 -16.38 -24.55
C VAL A 164 -0.73 -15.79 -25.96
N THR A 165 -0.02 -14.67 -26.09
CA THR A 165 0.30 -14.06 -27.40
C THR A 165 1.52 -14.73 -28.03
N VAL A 166 1.66 -14.62 -29.36
CA VAL A 166 2.84 -15.17 -30.07
C VAL A 166 4.14 -14.59 -29.50
N ARG A 167 4.16 -13.29 -29.23
CA ARG A 167 5.30 -12.61 -28.59
C ARG A 167 5.72 -13.24 -27.28
N VAL A 168 4.77 -13.59 -26.41
CA VAL A 168 5.11 -14.19 -25.11
C VAL A 168 5.72 -15.57 -25.30
N MET A 169 5.32 -16.33 -26.32
CA MET A 169 5.99 -17.58 -26.65
C MET A 169 7.46 -17.34 -27.01
N ASP A 170 7.74 -16.34 -27.86
CA ASP A 170 9.11 -15.96 -28.22
C ASP A 170 9.91 -15.53 -26.98
N LEU A 171 9.31 -14.73 -26.08
CA LEU A 171 9.96 -14.30 -24.83
C LEU A 171 10.21 -15.47 -23.86
N ILE A 172 9.34 -16.48 -23.82
CA ILE A 172 9.55 -17.70 -23.03
C ILE A 172 10.75 -18.48 -23.58
N ASP A 173 10.87 -18.57 -24.91
CA ASP A 173 11.99 -19.23 -25.57
C ASP A 173 13.30 -18.45 -25.33
N GLU A 174 13.28 -17.11 -25.44
CA GLU A 174 14.41 -16.24 -25.11
C GLU A 174 14.83 -16.33 -23.63
N ALA A 175 13.88 -16.55 -22.73
CA ALA A 175 14.12 -16.75 -21.31
C ALA A 175 14.54 -18.19 -20.96
N TYR A 176 14.56 -19.11 -21.94
CA TYR A 176 14.84 -20.53 -21.76
C TYR A 176 13.92 -21.23 -20.75
N GLY A 177 12.64 -20.83 -20.72
CA GLY A 177 11.61 -21.51 -19.93
C GLY A 177 10.57 -20.58 -19.33
N PHE A 178 9.40 -21.17 -19.05
CA PHE A 178 8.24 -20.45 -18.52
C PHE A 178 8.50 -19.80 -17.16
N ASP A 179 9.08 -20.55 -16.23
CA ASP A 179 9.37 -20.04 -14.87
C ASP A 179 10.39 -18.90 -14.92
N PHE A 180 11.40 -18.99 -15.78
CA PHE A 180 12.39 -17.92 -15.95
C PHE A 180 11.77 -16.66 -16.52
N TYR A 181 10.89 -16.79 -17.53
CA TYR A 181 10.16 -15.64 -18.07
C TYR A 181 9.42 -14.90 -16.95
N ILE A 182 8.58 -15.61 -16.18
CA ILE A 182 7.79 -14.99 -15.10
C ILE A 182 8.69 -14.34 -14.03
N LEU A 183 9.79 -14.99 -13.64
CA LEU A 183 10.68 -14.48 -12.59
C LEU A 183 11.51 -13.28 -13.09
N LYS A 184 12.01 -13.32 -14.32
CA LYS A 184 12.88 -12.29 -14.91
C LYS A 184 12.10 -11.03 -15.32
N THR A 185 10.91 -11.19 -15.90
CA THR A 185 10.13 -10.07 -16.43
C THR A 185 9.57 -9.20 -15.28
N PRO A 186 9.77 -7.87 -15.30
CA PRO A 186 9.24 -6.96 -14.29
C PRO A 186 7.71 -6.80 -14.41
N ALA A 187 7.08 -6.23 -13.38
CA ALA A 187 5.63 -6.07 -13.32
C ALA A 187 5.09 -5.20 -14.47
N GLU A 188 5.80 -4.11 -14.81
CA GLU A 188 5.40 -3.22 -15.91
C GLU A 188 5.34 -3.89 -17.29
N GLU A 189 6.26 -4.83 -17.57
CA GLU A 189 6.33 -5.54 -18.85
C GLU A 189 5.39 -6.75 -18.89
N LEU A 190 5.22 -7.44 -17.76
CA LEU A 190 4.33 -8.59 -17.67
C LEU A 190 2.86 -8.17 -17.83
N ASN A 191 2.49 -7.04 -17.22
CA ASN A 191 1.17 -6.40 -17.28
C ASN A 191 -0.01 -7.39 -17.20
N SER A 192 0.07 -8.35 -16.27
CA SER A 192 -0.92 -9.40 -16.08
C SER A 192 -1.05 -9.76 -14.61
N LEU A 193 -2.26 -9.71 -14.07
CA LEU A 193 -2.56 -10.18 -12.72
C LEU A 193 -2.21 -11.66 -12.55
N ALA A 194 -2.62 -12.52 -13.49
CA ALA A 194 -2.31 -13.94 -13.45
C ALA A 194 -0.79 -14.20 -13.42
N GLY A 195 -0.03 -13.48 -14.24
CA GLY A 195 1.42 -13.55 -14.25
C GLY A 195 2.05 -13.13 -12.91
N MET A 196 1.59 -12.03 -12.31
CA MET A 196 2.09 -11.55 -11.02
C MET A 196 1.72 -12.49 -9.86
N ILE A 197 0.54 -13.09 -9.91
CA ILE A 197 0.10 -14.10 -8.93
C ILE A 197 0.99 -15.35 -9.04
N LEU A 198 1.26 -15.83 -10.26
CA LEU A 198 2.17 -16.96 -10.48
C LEU A 198 3.58 -16.63 -9.97
N LYS A 199 4.08 -15.43 -10.26
CA LYS A 199 5.37 -14.95 -9.77
C LYS A 199 5.45 -15.00 -8.24
N ARG A 200 4.43 -14.48 -7.55
CA ARG A 200 4.33 -14.55 -6.09
C ARG A 200 4.39 -15.99 -5.60
N PHE A 201 3.59 -16.89 -6.18
CA PHE A 201 3.57 -18.30 -5.75
C PHE A 201 4.90 -19.02 -5.99
N MET A 202 5.57 -18.76 -7.12
CA MET A 202 6.90 -19.31 -7.39
C MET A 202 7.91 -18.82 -6.36
N LEU A 203 7.92 -17.53 -6.04
CA LEU A 203 8.83 -16.95 -5.05
C LEU A 203 8.56 -17.49 -3.64
N LEU A 204 7.31 -17.63 -3.24
CA LEU A 204 6.94 -18.24 -1.95
C LEU A 204 7.40 -19.69 -1.85
N LYS A 205 7.24 -20.47 -2.93
CA LYS A 205 7.76 -21.85 -2.99
C LYS A 205 9.28 -21.89 -2.89
N LEU A 206 9.98 -21.00 -3.58
CA LEU A 206 11.44 -20.90 -3.51
C LEU A 206 11.93 -20.46 -2.11
N ALA A 207 11.19 -19.59 -1.43
CA ALA A 207 11.47 -19.15 -0.07
C ALA A 207 11.24 -20.25 0.98
N GLN A 208 10.40 -21.25 0.67
CA GLN A 208 10.15 -22.43 1.50
C GLN A 208 10.60 -23.71 0.79
N PRO A 209 11.91 -24.02 0.78
CA PRO A 209 12.47 -25.16 0.07
C PRO A 209 11.77 -26.49 0.37
N GLU A 210 11.28 -26.67 1.60
CA GLU A 210 10.62 -27.91 2.06
C GLU A 210 9.36 -28.24 1.27
N THR A 211 8.72 -27.23 0.70
CA THR A 211 7.45 -27.38 -0.02
C THR A 211 7.61 -27.73 -1.50
N ILE A 212 8.85 -27.76 -2.00
CA ILE A 212 9.21 -28.08 -3.38
C ILE A 212 9.54 -29.58 -3.44
N TYR A 213 8.77 -30.36 -4.20
CA TYR A 213 8.93 -31.82 -4.37
C TYR A 213 9.22 -32.55 -3.04
N PRO A 214 8.21 -32.73 -2.16
CA PRO A 214 8.41 -33.39 -0.87
C PRO A 214 8.94 -34.83 -1.00
N ASP A 215 8.56 -35.53 -2.08
CA ASP A 215 8.91 -36.93 -2.29
C ASP A 215 10.29 -37.11 -2.98
N ASP A 216 10.72 -36.14 -3.79
CA ASP A 216 11.93 -36.23 -4.63
C ASP A 216 13.02 -35.21 -4.24
N LEU A 217 13.91 -35.63 -3.32
CA LEU A 217 15.00 -34.77 -2.81
C LEU A 217 16.01 -34.35 -3.90
N GLU A 218 16.33 -35.23 -4.84
CA GLU A 218 17.29 -34.93 -5.92
C GLU A 218 16.75 -33.86 -6.87
N LYS A 219 15.47 -33.99 -7.26
CA LYS A 219 14.78 -33.04 -8.14
C LYS A 219 14.67 -31.68 -7.45
N ARG A 220 14.32 -31.67 -6.15
CA ARG A 220 14.30 -30.47 -5.32
C ARG A 220 15.65 -29.75 -5.32
N ALA A 221 16.75 -30.45 -5.05
CA ALA A 221 18.09 -29.86 -5.03
C ALA A 221 18.49 -29.28 -6.40
N LYS A 222 18.15 -29.97 -7.49
CA LYS A 222 18.41 -29.49 -8.86
C LYS A 222 17.65 -28.20 -9.17
N ILE A 223 16.39 -28.12 -8.79
CA ILE A 223 15.53 -26.94 -9.03
C ILE A 223 15.98 -25.75 -8.19
N LEU A 224 16.28 -25.95 -6.91
CA LEU A 224 16.81 -24.90 -6.04
C LEU A 224 18.15 -24.36 -6.56
N LYS A 225 19.01 -25.24 -7.10
CA LYS A 225 20.25 -24.82 -7.76
C LYS A 225 19.97 -24.00 -9.03
N LYS A 226 18.98 -24.40 -9.84
CA LYS A 226 18.58 -23.74 -11.09
C LYS A 226 18.06 -22.31 -10.84
N TYR A 227 17.21 -22.12 -9.83
CA TYR A 227 16.56 -20.83 -9.54
C TYR A 227 17.19 -20.05 -8.38
N ARG A 228 18.44 -20.38 -8.00
CA ARG A 228 19.13 -19.80 -6.83
C ARG A 228 19.13 -18.26 -6.80
N HIS A 229 19.23 -17.63 -7.96
CA HIS A 229 19.27 -16.16 -8.07
C HIS A 229 17.96 -15.47 -7.66
N TYR A 230 16.83 -16.19 -7.73
CA TYR A 230 15.50 -15.64 -7.47
C TYR A 230 14.98 -15.97 -6.06
N ILE A 231 15.81 -16.54 -5.19
CA ILE A 231 15.42 -16.84 -3.80
C ILE A 231 15.40 -15.53 -3.02
N ILE A 232 14.23 -15.19 -2.50
CA ILE A 232 13.94 -13.97 -1.74
C ILE A 232 13.39 -14.40 -0.37
N PRO A 233 13.59 -13.62 0.72
CA PRO A 233 12.96 -13.92 2.00
C PRO A 233 11.45 -14.07 1.89
N TYR A 234 10.88 -14.96 2.70
CA TYR A 234 9.45 -15.26 2.69
C TYR A 234 8.60 -13.99 2.91
N GLU A 235 9.01 -13.15 3.87
CA GLU A 235 8.33 -11.90 4.19
C GLU A 235 8.24 -10.94 3.00
N GLU A 236 9.32 -10.82 2.21
CA GLU A 236 9.34 -9.97 1.00
C GLU A 236 8.51 -10.59 -0.13
N ALA A 237 8.66 -11.90 -0.37
CA ALA A 237 7.97 -12.63 -1.42
C ALA A 237 6.43 -12.51 -1.29
N GLU A 238 5.96 -12.45 -0.05
CA GLU A 238 4.55 -12.30 0.30
C GLU A 238 3.90 -10.99 -0.17
N TRP A 239 4.69 -9.95 -0.46
CA TRP A 239 4.20 -8.66 -0.97
C TRP A 239 4.27 -8.52 -2.50
N VAL A 240 4.97 -9.44 -3.18
CA VAL A 240 5.13 -9.40 -4.63
C VAL A 240 3.79 -9.66 -5.32
N GLY A 241 3.45 -8.86 -6.32
CA GLY A 241 2.29 -9.06 -7.18
C GLY A 241 0.93 -8.77 -6.56
N LEU A 242 0.88 -8.27 -5.32
CA LEU A 242 -0.37 -7.81 -4.71
C LEU A 242 -0.92 -6.58 -5.43
N THR A 243 -2.22 -6.57 -5.69
CA THR A 243 -2.87 -5.35 -6.18
C THR A 243 -2.86 -4.26 -5.09
N PRO A 244 -3.00 -2.97 -5.42
CA PRO A 244 -3.02 -1.92 -4.40
C PRO A 244 -4.13 -2.11 -3.36
N GLY A 245 -5.28 -2.64 -3.77
CA GLY A 245 -6.39 -2.98 -2.87
C GLY A 245 -6.05 -4.13 -1.93
N GLU A 246 -5.50 -5.23 -2.46
CA GLU A 246 -5.07 -6.37 -1.65
C GLU A 246 -3.95 -6.01 -0.68
N ALA A 247 -2.99 -5.19 -1.13
CA ALA A 247 -1.88 -4.72 -0.29
C ALA A 247 -2.40 -3.88 0.88
N VAL A 248 -3.32 -2.96 0.63
CA VAL A 248 -3.98 -2.17 1.69
C VAL A 248 -4.76 -3.07 2.64
N GLN A 249 -5.49 -4.06 2.13
CA GLN A 249 -6.23 -5.00 2.97
C GLN A 249 -5.29 -5.83 3.85
N LYS A 250 -4.19 -6.34 3.30
CA LYS A 250 -3.17 -7.07 4.04
C LYS A 250 -2.54 -6.20 5.12
N GLN A 251 -2.17 -4.96 4.80
CA GLN A 251 -1.62 -4.02 5.77
C GLN A 251 -2.59 -3.70 6.90
N ARG A 252 -3.89 -3.52 6.59
CA ARG A 252 -4.93 -3.35 7.61
C ARG A 252 -5.03 -4.55 8.53
N ALA A 253 -4.94 -5.77 8.00
CA ALA A 253 -4.99 -6.99 8.81
C ALA A 253 -3.80 -7.08 9.76
N ILE A 254 -2.60 -6.71 9.31
CA ILE A 254 -1.39 -6.63 10.14
C ILE A 254 -1.56 -5.58 11.24
N GLU A 255 -2.02 -4.38 10.90
CA GLU A 255 -2.24 -3.29 11.86
C GLU A 255 -3.32 -3.64 12.89
N ALA A 256 -4.40 -4.31 12.48
CA ALA A 256 -5.45 -4.78 13.36
C ALA A 256 -4.98 -5.91 14.29
N ALA A 257 -4.11 -6.80 13.81
CA ALA A 257 -3.50 -7.83 14.64
C ALA A 257 -2.47 -7.26 15.64
N ALA A 258 -1.71 -6.24 15.24
CA ALA A 258 -0.75 -5.56 16.09
C ALA A 258 -1.43 -4.67 17.14
N ASN A 259 -2.53 -4.02 16.77
CA ASN A 259 -3.31 -3.13 17.63
C ASN A 259 -4.74 -3.66 17.76
N PRO A 260 -4.97 -4.71 18.56
CA PRO A 260 -6.33 -5.16 18.85
C PRO A 260 -7.10 -4.07 19.60
N ASP A 261 -8.41 -4.02 19.41
CA ASP A 261 -9.29 -3.10 20.15
C ASP A 261 -9.33 -3.51 21.64
N ILE A 262 -8.54 -2.82 22.46
CA ILE A 262 -8.50 -3.03 23.91
C ILE A 262 -9.50 -2.07 24.57
N PRO A 263 -10.42 -2.55 25.42
CA PRO A 263 -11.31 -1.68 26.18
C PRO A 263 -10.54 -0.65 27.01
N LEU A 264 -11.01 0.60 27.02
CA LEU A 264 -10.38 1.71 27.77
C LEU A 264 -10.23 1.41 29.28
N GLN A 265 -11.11 0.58 29.84
CA GLN A 265 -11.01 0.16 31.23
C GLN A 265 -9.71 -0.62 31.48
N ASP A 266 -9.34 -1.51 30.57
CA ASP A 266 -8.13 -2.33 30.70
C ASP A 266 -6.86 -1.48 30.53
N THR A 267 -6.92 -0.41 29.73
CA THR A 267 -5.82 0.54 29.61
C THR A 267 -5.67 1.34 30.91
N TYR A 268 -6.76 1.89 31.46
CA TYR A 268 -6.70 2.67 32.70
C TYR A 268 -6.34 1.84 33.94
N THR A 269 -6.76 0.57 34.02
CA THR A 269 -6.35 -0.31 35.11
C THR A 269 -4.85 -0.60 35.05
N LYS A 270 -4.28 -0.83 33.86
CA LYS A 270 -2.82 -0.97 33.69
C LYS A 270 -2.08 0.30 34.11
N GLU A 271 -2.55 1.48 33.69
CA GLU A 271 -1.97 2.77 34.10
C GLU A 271 -2.06 3.02 35.62
N LEU A 272 -3.17 2.63 36.26
CA LEU A 272 -3.33 2.77 37.70
C LEU A 272 -2.40 1.81 38.46
N LEU A 273 -2.27 0.56 37.99
CA LEU A 273 -1.34 -0.40 38.58
C LEU A 273 0.12 0.04 38.41
N SER A 274 0.50 0.64 37.29
CA SER A 274 1.85 1.17 37.09
C SER A 274 2.13 2.33 38.05
N ARG A 275 1.21 3.28 38.20
CA ARG A 275 1.33 4.38 39.17
C ARG A 275 1.45 3.88 40.61
N LEU A 276 0.64 2.90 41.00
CA LEU A 276 0.72 2.31 42.34
C LEU A 276 2.05 1.58 42.59
N ARG A 277 2.63 0.92 41.57
CA ARG A 277 3.97 0.31 41.69
C ARG A 277 5.05 1.37 41.85
N GLU A 278 5.02 2.43 41.04
CA GLU A 278 5.96 3.55 41.15
C GLU A 278 5.87 4.23 42.53
N GLU A 279 4.66 4.41 43.08
CA GLU A 279 4.46 4.92 44.43
C GLU A 279 5.02 3.98 45.50
N GLN A 280 4.81 2.67 45.37
CA GLN A 280 5.40 1.69 46.29
C GLN A 280 6.93 1.68 46.23
N GLU A 281 7.52 1.75 45.03
CA GLU A 281 8.97 1.80 44.83
C GLU A 281 9.58 3.12 45.33
N GLY A 282 8.90 4.26 45.12
CA GLY A 282 9.27 5.55 45.69
C GLY A 282 9.18 5.57 47.22
N VAL A 283 8.15 4.94 47.79
CA VAL A 283 8.02 4.73 49.25
C VAL A 283 9.06 3.74 49.78
N PHE A 284 9.51 2.78 48.97
CA PHE A 284 10.57 1.85 49.33
C PHE A 284 11.96 2.50 49.32
N GLN A 285 12.23 3.42 48.37
CA GLN A 285 13.44 4.24 48.38
C GLN A 285 13.48 5.21 49.57
N MET A 286 12.34 5.79 49.97
CA MET A 286 12.26 6.64 51.17
C MET A 286 12.37 5.88 52.50
N LYS A 287 12.11 4.58 52.53
CA LYS A 287 12.27 3.75 53.74
C LYS A 287 13.68 3.20 53.95
N HIS A 288 14.58 3.33 52.97
CA HIS A 288 15.97 2.90 53.11
C HIS A 288 16.92 3.97 53.68
N GLU A 289 16.42 5.18 53.91
CA GLU A 289 17.04 6.16 54.80
C GLU A 289 16.25 6.21 56.11
N GLU A 290 16.53 5.28 57.03
CA GLU A 290 16.17 5.51 58.43
C GLU A 290 17.07 6.65 58.95
N PRO A 291 16.55 7.84 59.31
CA PRO A 291 17.34 8.77 60.08
C PRO A 291 17.54 8.16 61.46
N GLU A 292 18.80 7.95 61.85
CA GLU A 292 19.21 7.57 63.21
C GLU A 292 18.36 8.35 64.24
N SER A 293 17.47 7.63 64.93
CA SER A 293 16.61 8.24 65.93
C SER A 293 17.47 8.71 67.10
N LYS A 294 17.73 10.02 67.18
CA LYS A 294 18.41 10.62 68.34
C LYS A 294 17.51 10.48 69.57
N THR A 295 17.85 9.53 70.43
CA THR A 295 17.23 9.32 71.75
C THR A 295 17.26 10.60 72.60
N LEU A 296 16.22 10.80 73.42
CA LEU A 296 15.99 11.95 74.31
C LEU A 296 17.19 12.37 75.19
N LEU A 297 18.15 11.47 75.42
CA LEU A 297 19.41 11.72 76.13
C LEU A 297 20.34 12.74 75.46
N SER A 298 20.29 12.88 74.12
CA SER A 298 21.19 13.80 73.41
C SER A 298 20.78 15.28 73.51
N ARG A 299 19.58 15.57 74.02
CA ARG A 299 19.10 16.95 74.26
C ARG A 299 19.48 17.50 75.63
N LEU A 300 19.79 16.63 76.61
CA LEU A 300 20.05 17.02 77.99
C LEU A 300 21.50 17.50 78.25
N PHE A 301 22.45 17.20 77.37
CA PHE A 301 23.88 17.50 77.60
C PHE A 301 24.44 18.69 76.81
N ARG A 302 23.62 19.49 76.12
CA ARG A 302 24.12 20.74 75.50
C ARG A 302 24.15 21.88 76.54
N ARG A 303 25.15 21.85 77.42
CA ARG A 303 25.44 22.93 78.37
C ARG A 303 26.82 23.54 78.10
N LYS A 304 26.79 24.78 77.62
CA LYS A 304 27.63 25.92 78.03
C LYS A 304 29.16 25.78 77.92
N SER A 305 29.74 26.43 76.91
CA SER A 305 31.05 27.09 76.98
C SER A 305 31.20 28.06 75.81
N GLU A 306 31.15 29.37 76.09
CA GLU A 306 31.85 30.45 75.36
C GLU A 306 31.45 31.82 75.97
N GLU A 307 32.18 32.19 77.01
CA GLU A 307 32.65 33.55 77.36
C GLU A 307 34.18 33.43 77.22
N ASP A 308 35.02 34.35 76.79
CA ASP A 308 35.01 35.76 76.38
C ASP A 308 36.46 35.99 75.86
N GLU A 309 36.75 36.96 74.99
CA GLU A 309 37.95 37.83 75.10
C GLU A 309 37.94 38.95 74.03
N GLY A 310 37.85 40.21 74.48
CA GLY A 310 38.75 41.28 74.00
C GLY A 310 38.21 42.34 73.02
N THR A 311 37.71 43.45 73.57
CA THR A 311 37.78 44.83 73.00
C THR A 311 39.16 45.47 73.29
N PRO A 312 39.50 46.74 72.90
CA PRO A 312 38.96 47.68 71.91
C PRO A 312 40.04 48.32 70.97
N VAL A 313 39.60 48.99 69.89
CA VAL A 313 39.75 50.41 69.48
C VAL A 313 39.38 50.51 68.00
#